data_AF-A0A5R8NWP2-F1
#
_entry.id   AF-A0A5R8NWP2-F1
#
_cell.length_a   1.000
_cell.length_b   1.000
_cell.length_c   1.000
_cell.angle_alpha   90.00
_cell.angle_beta   90.00
_cell.angle_gamma   90.00
#
_symmetry.space_group_name_H-M   'P 1'
#
loop_
_entity.id
_entity.type
_entity.pdbx_description
1 polymer ?
#
loop_
_entity_poly.entity_id
_entity_poly.type
_entity_poly.pdbx_seq_one_letter_code
_entity_poly.pdbx_strand_id
1 'polypeptide(L)'
;MTRQRQSTDERQQCHAHRAGVEGAIAQGVKGFDLRRSRYRGTAETHLQHLFIAAVMNLTRLDAWLTGTPLAPTRLSHFAALRPVA
;
A
#
# COMPACT_ATOMS: atom_id res chain seq x y z
N MET A 1 -17.25 28.05 -8.59
CA MET A 1 -17.62 27.80 -7.18
C MET A 1 -18.15 26.38 -7.03
N THR A 2 -17.28 25.39 -6.82
CA THR A 2 -17.70 23.99 -6.60
C THR A 2 -16.76 23.34 -5.58
N ARG A 3 -16.53 24.02 -4.45
CA ARG A 3 -15.57 23.61 -3.41
C ARG A 3 -16.23 23.22 -2.09
N GLN A 4 -17.52 22.90 -2.08
CA GLN A 4 -18.25 22.98 -0.80
C GLN A 4 -19.35 21.95 -0.53
N ARG A 5 -19.48 20.82 -1.23
CA ARG A 5 -20.71 20.03 -1.03
C ARG A 5 -20.73 18.52 -1.18
N GLN A 6 -19.63 17.78 -1.04
CA GLN A 6 -19.72 16.31 -1.13
C GLN A 6 -18.94 15.60 -0.04
N SER A 7 -19.67 15.33 1.05
CA SER A 7 -19.50 14.25 2.04
C SER A 7 -18.06 13.82 2.32
N THR A 8 -17.51 14.40 3.39
CA THR A 8 -16.12 14.25 3.79
C THR A 8 -15.77 12.83 4.26
N ASP A 9 -16.73 12.03 4.74
CA ASP A 9 -16.45 10.70 5.31
C ASP A 9 -16.45 9.56 4.28
N GLU A 10 -17.43 9.47 3.39
CA GLU A 10 -17.50 8.39 2.40
C GLU A 10 -16.33 8.47 1.40
N ARG A 11 -15.95 9.69 1.01
CA ARG A 11 -14.76 9.93 0.15
C ARG A 11 -13.48 9.59 0.89
N GLN A 12 -13.37 9.92 2.17
CA GLN A 12 -12.19 9.61 2.98
C GLN A 12 -12.05 8.10 3.19
N GLN A 13 -13.16 7.36 3.40
CA GLN A 13 -13.16 5.90 3.50
C GLN A 13 -12.75 5.24 2.19
N CYS A 14 -13.29 5.69 1.05
CA CYS A 14 -12.88 5.20 -0.27
C CYS A 14 -11.40 5.51 -0.56
N HIS A 15 -10.92 6.67 -0.11
CA HIS A 15 -9.52 7.05 -0.25
C HIS A 15 -8.60 6.22 0.66
N ALA A 16 -9.01 5.94 1.90
CA ALA A 16 -8.28 5.09 2.83
C ALA A 16 -8.17 3.64 2.32
N HIS A 17 -9.26 3.10 1.75
CA HIS A 17 -9.25 1.78 1.12
C HIS A 17 -8.26 1.74 -0.06
N ARG A 18 -8.31 2.73 -0.96
CA ARG A 18 -7.36 2.85 -2.08
C ARG A 18 -5.91 3.02 -1.62
N ALA A 19 -5.67 3.85 -0.62
CA ALA A 19 -4.34 4.05 -0.04
C ALA A 19 -3.78 2.75 0.55
N GLY A 20 -4.63 1.91 1.15
CA GLY A 20 -4.24 0.58 1.62
C GLY A 20 -3.81 -0.36 0.50
N VAL A 21 -4.53 -0.37 -0.63
CA VAL A 21 -4.18 -1.15 -1.82
C VAL A 21 -2.87 -0.66 -2.45
N GLU A 22 -2.73 0.66 -2.62
CA GLU A 22 -1.50 1.28 -3.15
C GLU A 22 -0.29 1.01 -2.25
N GLY A 23 -0.48 1.02 -0.92
CA GLY A 23 0.55 0.66 0.05
C GLY A 23 1.00 -0.80 -0.08
N ALA A 24 0.08 -1.73 -0.33
CA ALA A 24 0.41 -3.14 -0.58
C ALA A 24 1.21 -3.32 -1.88
N ILE A 25 0.79 -2.65 -2.96
CA ILE A 25 1.51 -2.68 -4.25
C ILE A 25 2.91 -2.09 -4.08
N ALA A 26 3.04 -0.96 -3.37
CA ALA A 26 4.33 -0.33 -3.11
C ALA A 26 5.27 -1.24 -2.28
N GLN A 27 4.75 -1.94 -1.27
CA GLN A 27 5.51 -2.95 -0.51
C GLN A 27 6.00 -4.08 -1.43
N GLY A 28 5.19 -4.51 -2.39
CA GLY A 28 5.55 -5.57 -3.34
C GLY A 28 6.64 -5.16 -4.30
N VAL A 29 6.50 -3.96 -4.85
CA VAL A 29 7.48 -3.42 -5.80
C VAL A 29 8.81 -3.12 -5.09
N LYS A 30 8.78 -2.52 -3.90
CA LYS A 30 10.02 -2.12 -3.19
C LYS A 30 10.69 -3.25 -2.43
N GLY A 31 9.92 -4.15 -1.81
CA GLY A 31 10.45 -5.21 -0.98
C GLY A 31 10.75 -6.51 -1.74
N PHE A 32 10.02 -6.78 -2.82
CA PHE A 32 10.02 -8.11 -3.45
C PHE A 32 10.17 -8.09 -4.97
N ASP A 33 10.58 -6.96 -5.56
CA ASP A 33 10.82 -6.79 -7.01
C ASP A 33 9.64 -7.30 -7.88
N LEU A 34 8.40 -7.06 -7.43
CA LEU A 34 7.17 -7.57 -8.06
C LEU A 34 7.05 -7.25 -9.56
N ARG A 35 7.72 -6.19 -10.04
CA ARG A 35 7.70 -5.79 -11.47
C ARG A 35 8.60 -6.65 -12.35
N ARG A 36 9.53 -7.42 -11.77
CA ARG A 36 10.49 -8.22 -12.51
C ARG A 36 10.32 -9.68 -12.16
N SER A 37 9.57 -10.39 -12.99
CA SER A 37 9.65 -11.85 -12.99
C SER A 37 10.96 -12.27 -13.64
N ARG A 38 11.82 -12.98 -12.89
CA ARG A 38 13.04 -13.58 -13.45
C ARG A 38 12.74 -14.82 -14.29
N TYR A 39 11.50 -15.31 -14.20
CA TYR A 39 11.01 -16.47 -14.89
C TYR A 39 10.38 -16.09 -16.24
N ARG A 40 10.60 -16.93 -17.25
CA ARG A 40 10.07 -16.71 -18.60
C ARG A 40 8.70 -17.38 -18.80
N GLY A 41 8.34 -18.36 -17.96
CA GLY A 41 7.05 -19.04 -18.00
C GLY A 41 5.96 -18.32 -17.20
N THR A 42 4.72 -18.35 -17.70
CA THR A 42 3.54 -17.80 -17.02
C THR A 42 3.22 -18.53 -15.72
N ALA A 43 3.40 -19.85 -15.67
CA ALA A 43 3.21 -20.67 -14.47
C ALA A 43 4.22 -20.33 -13.36
N GLU A 44 5.50 -20.18 -13.72
CA GLU A 44 6.56 -19.80 -12.79
C GLU A 44 6.38 -18.37 -12.29
N THR A 45 5.97 -17.46 -13.18
CA THR A 45 5.61 -16.08 -12.81
C THR A 45 4.43 -16.05 -11.84
N HIS A 46 3.40 -16.87 -12.07
CA HIS A 46 2.26 -16.98 -11.16
C HIS A 46 2.70 -17.45 -9.77
N LEU A 47 3.57 -18.46 -9.70
CA LEU A 47 4.12 -18.94 -8.43
C LEU A 47 4.94 -17.85 -7.71
N GLN A 48 5.74 -17.07 -8.43
CA GLN A 48 6.45 -15.91 -7.86
C GLN A 48 5.46 -14.91 -7.25
N HIS A 49 4.35 -14.59 -7.92
CA HIS A 49 3.34 -13.68 -7.40
C HIS A 49 2.65 -14.23 -6.13
N LEU A 50 2.35 -15.53 -6.10
CA LEU A 50 1.79 -16.19 -4.91
C LEU A 50 2.75 -16.12 -3.72
N PHE A 51 4.04 -16.38 -3.93
CA PHE A 51 5.03 -16.26 -2.88
C PHE A 51 5.17 -14.83 -2.37
N ILE A 52 5.20 -13.83 -3.26
CA ILE A 52 5.27 -12.42 -2.86
C ILE A 52 4.03 -12.05 -2.03
N ALA A 53 2.83 -12.47 -2.45
CA ALA A 53 1.60 -12.25 -1.69
C ALA A 53 1.65 -12.93 -0.31
N ALA A 54 2.16 -14.16 -0.21
CA ALA A 54 2.32 -14.85 1.07
C ALA A 54 3.29 -14.11 2.01
N VAL A 55 4.45 -13.69 1.51
CA VAL A 55 5.44 -12.96 2.31
C VAL A 55 4.88 -11.61 2.79
N MET A 56 4.13 -10.89 1.96
CA MET A 56 3.43 -9.68 2.40
C MET A 56 2.48 -9.94 3.57
N ASN A 57 1.68 -10.99 3.50
CA ASN A 57 0.75 -11.33 4.58
C ASN A 57 1.51 -11.71 5.86
N LEU A 58 2.58 -12.49 5.75
CA LEU A 58 3.44 -12.84 6.89
C LEU A 58 4.06 -11.59 7.54
N THR A 59 4.59 -10.66 6.75
CA THR A 59 5.19 -9.41 7.29
C THR A 59 4.16 -8.53 8.00
N ARG A 60 2.90 -8.52 7.54
CA ARG A 60 1.83 -7.79 8.24
C ARG A 60 1.41 -8.49 9.52
N LEU A 61 1.34 -9.82 9.50
CA LEU A 61 1.03 -10.61 10.68
C LEU A 61 2.12 -10.43 11.75
N ASP A 62 3.38 -10.51 11.36
CA ASP A 62 4.53 -10.24 12.23
C ASP A 62 4.44 -8.85 12.86
N ALA A 63 4.27 -7.80 12.04
CA ALA A 63 4.12 -6.44 12.53
C ALA A 63 2.93 -6.26 13.48
N TRP A 64 1.82 -6.96 13.25
CA TRP A 64 0.67 -6.95 14.15
C TRP A 64 0.97 -7.64 15.49
N LEU A 65 1.66 -8.79 15.46
CA LEU A 65 2.04 -9.53 16.65
C LEU A 65 3.08 -8.80 17.50
N THR A 66 4.02 -8.10 16.88
CA THR A 66 5.08 -7.35 17.58
C THR A 66 4.69 -5.91 17.90
N GLY A 67 3.50 -5.47 17.48
CA GLY A 67 3.04 -4.08 17.65
C GLY A 67 3.89 -3.07 16.89
N THR A 68 4.67 -3.52 15.90
CA THR A 68 5.54 -2.63 15.12
C THR A 68 4.67 -1.84 14.15
N PRO A 69 4.67 -0.49 14.19
CA PRO A 69 3.90 0.28 13.23
C PRO A 69 4.42 -0.01 11.82
N LEU A 70 3.52 -0.43 10.93
CA LEU A 70 3.80 -0.52 9.50
C LEU A 70 4.35 0.84 9.07
N ALA A 71 5.53 0.85 8.43
CA ALA A 71 6.33 2.04 8.19
C ALA A 71 5.48 3.26 7.79
N PRO A 72 5.70 4.44 8.39
CA PRO A 72 4.84 5.60 8.21
C PRO A 72 4.67 5.91 6.72
N THR A 73 3.42 6.09 6.30
CA THR A 73 3.07 6.48 4.94
C THR A 73 3.88 7.70 4.56
N ARG A 74 4.68 7.60 3.49
CA ARG A 74 5.54 8.70 3.06
C ARG A 74 4.67 9.93 2.77
N LEU A 75 4.74 10.94 3.64
CA LEU A 75 4.04 12.19 3.43
C LEU A 75 4.60 12.87 2.17
N SER A 76 3.72 13.25 1.26
CA SER A 76 4.12 14.04 0.10
C SER A 76 4.52 15.44 0.56
N HIS A 77 5.40 16.10 -0.19
CA HIS A 77 5.86 17.46 0.12
C HIS A 77 4.70 18.46 0.22
N PHE A 78 3.62 18.22 -0.53
CA PHE A 78 2.40 19.00 -0.47
C PHE A 78 1.58 18.76 0.81
N ALA A 79 1.53 17.51 1.29
CA ALA A 79 0.86 17.18 2.56
C ALA A 79 1.55 17.84 3.77
N ALA A 80 2.87 18.06 3.70
CA ALA A 80 3.64 18.77 4.72
C ALA A 80 3.33 20.28 4.81
N LEU A 81 2.70 20.86 3.78
CA LEU A 81 2.28 22.26 3.76
C LEU A 81 0.87 22.49 4.31
N ARG A 82 0.23 21.46 4.91
CA ARG A 82 -1.08 21.65 5.55
C ARG A 82 -0.95 22.66 6.68
N PRO A 83 -1.75 23.74 6.70
CA PRO A 83 -1.74 24.68 7.82
C PRO A 83 -2.16 23.94 9.09
N VAL A 84 -1.41 24.16 10.17
CA VAL A 84 -1.79 23.76 11.52
C VAL A 84 -3.02 24.58 11.90
N ALA A 85 -4.09 23.92 12.33
CA ALA A 85 -5.31 24.55 12.82
C ALA A 85 -5.11 25.06 14.25
#